data_AF-A0A259KVJ7-F1
#
_entry.id   AF-A0A259KVJ7-F1
#
_cell.length_a   1.000
_cell.length_b   1.000
_cell.length_c   1.000
_cell.angle_alpha   90.00
_cell.angle_beta   90.00
_cell.angle_gamma   90.00
#
_symmetry.space_group_name_H-M   'P 1'
#
loop_
_entity.id
_entity.type
_entity.pdbx_description
1 polymer ?
#
loop_
_entity_poly.entity_id
_entity_poly.type
_entity_poly.pdbx_seq_one_letter_code
_entity_poly.pdbx_strand_id
1 'polypeptide(L)' 'YCGQTVTVRLSLDDELTVYAVSGQVVARHRLCDRREGWRTEPAHHEALWQRVSPVQHRDLSVYEEVLR' A
#
# COMPACT_ATOMS: atom_id res chain seq x y z
N TYR A 1 8.27 3.65 3.94
CA TYR A 1 8.22 5.01 3.37
C TYR A 1 6.82 5.55 3.55
N CYS A 2 6.63 6.68 4.24
CA CYS A 2 5.29 7.27 4.50
C CYS A 2 5.33 8.78 4.26
N GLY A 3 4.27 9.33 3.64
CA GLY A 3 4.11 10.77 3.44
C GLY A 3 5.17 11.39 2.51
N GLN A 4 5.88 10.56 1.75
CA GLN A 4 6.93 10.99 0.83
C GLN A 4 6.53 10.67 -0.60
N THR A 5 6.83 11.58 -1.53
CA THR A 5 6.70 11.32 -2.96
C THR A 5 7.63 10.18 -3.37
N VAL A 6 7.12 9.31 -4.22
CA VAL A 6 7.90 8.21 -4.82
C VAL A 6 7.73 8.25 -6.33
N THR A 7 8.72 7.73 -7.05
CA THR A 7 8.61 7.48 -8.49
C THR A 7 8.31 6.01 -8.72
N VAL A 8 7.23 5.71 -9.44
CA VAL A 8 6.87 4.34 -9.80
C VAL A 8 7.16 4.14 -11.28
N ARG A 9 7.83 3.04 -11.63
CA ARG A 9 8.10 2.63 -13.01
C ARG A 9 7.50 1.26 -13.26
N LEU A 10 6.93 1.10 -14.45
CA LEU A 10 6.38 -0.15 -14.96
C LEU A 10 7.24 -0.57 -16.15
N SER A 11 7.80 -1.78 -16.11
CA SER A 11 8.52 -2.37 -17.24
C SER A 11 7.54 -3.09 -18.17
N LEU A 12 8.04 -3.46 -19.36
CA LEU A 12 7.30 -4.31 -20.31
C LEU A 12 7.26 -5.78 -19.87
N ASP A 13 8.09 -6.16 -18.89
CA ASP A 13 8.18 -7.51 -18.34
C ASP A 13 7.29 -7.69 -17.11
N ASP A 14 6.22 -6.89 -16.95
CA ASP A 14 5.31 -6.95 -15.81
C ASP A 14 5.99 -6.71 -14.44
N GLU A 15 7.07 -5.91 -14.41
CA GLU A 15 7.71 -5.50 -13.16
C GLU A 15 7.34 -4.06 -12.80
N LEU A 16 6.86 -3.87 -11.57
CA LEU A 16 6.68 -2.57 -10.94
C LEU A 16 7.86 -2.32 -10.00
N THR A 17 8.60 -1.23 -10.24
CA THR A 17 9.68 -0.78 -9.35
C THR A 17 9.34 0.58 -8.74
N VAL A 18 9.49 0.70 -7.43
CA VAL A 18 9.29 1.95 -6.68
C VAL A 18 10.64 2.53 -6.29
N TYR A 19 10.82 3.81 -6.56
CA TYR A 19 12.02 4.58 -6.25
C TYR A 19 11.73 5.69 -5.23
N ALA A 20 12.63 5.86 -4.28
CA ALA A 20 12.67 7.06 -3.45
C ALA A 20 13.07 8.29 -4.28
N VAL A 21 12.84 9.49 -3.74
CA VAL A 21 13.31 10.75 -4.33
C VAL A 21 14.83 10.75 -4.58
N SER A 22 15.59 10.03 -3.74
CA SER A 22 17.04 9.86 -3.92
C SER A 22 17.42 8.97 -5.11
N GLY A 23 16.46 8.38 -5.82
CA GLY A 23 16.68 7.43 -6.91
C GLY A 23 16.97 6.00 -6.47
N GLN A 24 16.97 5.71 -5.17
CA GLN A 24 17.15 4.36 -4.63
C GLN A 24 15.88 3.51 -4.80
N VAL A 25 16.04 2.23 -5.13
CA VAL A 25 14.91 1.29 -5.20
C VAL A 25 14.45 0.94 -3.79
N VAL A 26 13.15 1.06 -3.53
CA VAL A 26 12.56 0.80 -2.22
C VAL A 26 11.57 -0.36 -2.22
N ALA A 27 11.05 -0.75 -3.39
CA ALA A 27 10.22 -1.93 -3.56
C ALA A 27 10.25 -2.43 -5.01
N ARG A 28 10.05 -3.74 -5.19
CA ARG A 28 9.84 -4.40 -6.49
C ARG A 28 8.69 -5.38 -6.39
N HIS A 29 7.84 -5.39 -7.41
CA HIS A 29 6.68 -6.26 -7.46
C HIS A 29 6.50 -6.82 -8.87
N ARG A 30 6.05 -8.07 -8.94
CA ARG A 30 5.53 -8.67 -10.17
C ARG A 30 4.04 -8.33 -10.29
N LEU A 31 3.64 -7.76 -11.41
CA LEU A 31 2.24 -7.55 -11.72
C LEU A 31 1.55 -8.90 -11.96
N CYS A 32 0.28 -8.99 -11.57
CA CYS A 32 -0.57 -10.14 -11.85
C CYS A 32 -1.55 -9.81 -12.98
N ASP A 33 -2.09 -10.84 -13.62
CA ASP A 33 -3.12 -10.66 -14.64
C ASP A 33 -4.33 -9.93 -14.05
N ARG A 34 -4.94 -9.03 -14.82
CA ARG A 34 -6.06 -8.21 -14.34
C ARG A 34 -7.28 -9.05 -13.92
N ARG A 35 -7.44 -10.27 -14.46
CA ARG A 35 -8.50 -11.22 -14.09
C ARG A 35 -8.31 -11.81 -12.71
N GLU A 36 -7.08 -11.81 -12.18
CA GLU A 36 -6.78 -12.24 -10.82
C GLU A 36 -7.17 -11.16 -9.78
N GLY A 37 -7.56 -9.97 -10.25
CA GLY A 37 -7.99 -8.86 -9.41
C GLY A 37 -6.82 -8.12 -8.76
N TRP A 38 -7.14 -7.36 -7.71
CA TRP A 38 -6.15 -6.59 -6.98
C TRP A 38 -5.37 -7.49 -6.03
N ARG A 39 -4.05 -7.53 -6.16
CA ARG A 39 -3.19 -8.18 -5.17
C ARG A 39 -3.02 -7.26 -3.96
N THR A 40 -3.43 -7.74 -2.79
CA THR A 40 -3.09 -7.15 -1.51
C THR A 40 -2.04 -8.01 -0.84
N GLU A 41 -0.90 -7.42 -0.48
CA GLU A 41 0.15 -8.07 0.28
C GLU A 41 0.20 -7.42 1.68
N PRO A 42 -0.48 -8.00 2.69
CA PRO A 42 -0.61 -7.38 4.01
C PRO A 42 0.76 -7.11 4.65
N ALA A 43 1.72 -8.01 4.45
CA ALA A 43 3.07 -7.91 4.99
C ALA A 43 3.82 -6.64 4.53
N HIS A 44 3.52 -6.11 3.33
CA HIS A 44 4.17 -4.90 2.84
C HIS A 44 3.74 -3.64 3.60
N HIS A 45 2.53 -3.64 4.14
CA HIS A 45 1.95 -2.49 4.82
C HIS A 45 1.93 -2.63 6.33
N GLU A 46 2.14 -3.82 6.89
CA GLU A 46 2.12 -4.07 8.34
C GLU A 46 3.07 -3.14 9.11
N ALA A 47 4.35 -3.08 8.72
CA ALA A 47 5.33 -2.19 9.35
C ALA A 47 4.98 -0.71 9.16
N LEU A 48 4.30 -0.38 8.06
CA LEU A 48 3.82 0.98 7.82
C LEU A 48 2.67 1.30 8.76
N TRP A 49 1.63 0.46 8.81
CA TRP A 49 0.44 0.60 9.65
C TRP A 49 0.82 0.80 11.11
N GLN A 50 1.69 -0.05 11.65
CA GLN A 50 2.19 0.09 13.04
C GLN A 50 2.86 1.45 13.31
N ARG A 51 3.47 2.07 12.29
CA ARG A 51 4.21 3.34 12.44
C ARG A 51 3.36 4.59 12.20
N VAL A 52 2.38 4.54 11.31
CA VAL A 52 1.71 5.76 10.78
C VAL A 52 0.30 5.93 11.28
N SER A 53 -0.33 4.87 11.76
CA SER A 53 -1.63 4.93 12.38
C SER A 53 -1.72 3.78 13.38
N PRO A 54 -1.63 4.02 14.70
CA PRO A 54 -2.20 3.07 15.64
C PRO A 54 -3.70 3.02 15.33
N VAL A 55 -4.07 2.14 14.40
CA VAL A 55 -5.45 1.98 13.96
C VAL A 55 -6.23 1.64 15.21
N GLN A 56 -7.08 2.57 15.63
CA GLN A 56 -7.90 2.34 16.82
C GLN A 56 -8.93 1.28 16.46
N HIS A 57 -8.82 0.12 17.09
CA HIS A 57 -9.88 -0.89 17.04
C HIS A 57 -11.03 -0.36 17.90
N ARG A 58 -12.00 0.29 17.25
CA ARG A 58 -13.25 0.72 17.87
C ARG A 58 -14.36 -0.20 17.41
N ASP A 59 -15.31 -0.43 18.30
CA ASP A 59 -16.51 -1.18 17.96
C ASP A 59 -17.28 -0.46 16.83
N LEU A 60 -17.83 -1.24 15.90
CA LEU A 60 -18.58 -0.73 14.76
C LEU A 60 -19.81 0.09 15.20
N SER A 61 -20.37 -0.20 16.39
CA SER A 61 -21.45 0.58 17.01
C SER A 61 -21.14 2.07 17.17
N VAL A 62 -19.85 2.45 17.23
CA VAL A 62 -19.43 3.86 17.31
C VAL A 62 -19.75 4.65 16.04
N TYR A 63 -19.91 4.00 14.89
CA TYR A 63 -20.18 4.64 13.60
C TYR A 63 -21.65 4.56 13.15
N GLU A 64 -22.56 4.07 14.01
CA GLU A 64 -24.00 3.96 13.70
C GLU A 64 -24.68 5.32 13.47
N GLU A 65 -24.03 6.43 13.83
CA GLU A 65 -24.53 7.80 13.62
C GLU A 65 -24.65 8.18 12.13
N VAL A 66 -24.01 7.44 11.20
CA VAL A 66 -24.02 7.73 9.76
C VAL A 66 -25.18 7.05 9.02
N LEU A 67 -25.91 6.13 9.66
CA LEU A 67 -27.05 5.41 9.06
C LEU A 67 -28.41 6.09 9.28
N ARG A 68 -28.44 7.31 9.82
CA ARG A 68 -29.67 8.11 9.99
C ARG A 68 -29.88 9.15 8.89
#